data_AF-A0A7J8RJC0-F1
#
_entry.id   AF-A0A7J8RJC0-F1
#
_cell.length_a   1.000
_cell.length_b   1.000
_cell.length_c   1.000
_cell.angle_alpha   90.00
_cell.angle_beta   90.00
_cell.angle_gamma   90.00
#
_symmetry.space_group_name_H-M   'P 1'
#
loop_
_entity.id
_entity.type
_entity.pdbx_description
1 polymer ?
#
loop_
_entity_poly.entity_id
_entity_poly.type
_entity_poly.pdbx_seq_one_letter_code
_entity_poly.pdbx_strand_id
1 'polypeptide(L)' 'MIHQPASSFYEAQTGEFILEVDELLKLRKSLTRVYVQKTGKPL' A
#
# COMPACT_ATOMS: atom_id res chain seq x y z
N MET A 1 -15.08 7.72 2.81
CA MET A 1 -14.65 6.84 1.71
C MET A 1 -13.31 6.25 2.07
N ILE A 2 -13.07 4.98 1.75
CA ILE A 2 -11.76 4.33 1.90
C ILE A 2 -11.14 4.25 0.51
N HIS A 3 -9.91 4.75 0.35
CA HIS A 3 -9.15 4.69 -0.89
C HIS A 3 -7.87 3.90 -0.68
N GLN A 4 -7.26 3.43 -1.77
CA GLN A 4 -5.97 2.77 -1.72
C GLN A 4 -4.84 3.75 -1.32
N PRO A 5 -3.77 3.27 -0.67
CA PRO A 5 -2.58 4.07 -0.44
C PRO A 5 -2.00 4.57 -1.77
N ALA A 6 -1.65 5.85 -1.83
CA ALA A 6 -0.99 6.48 -2.96
C ALA A 6 0.22 7.25 -2.46
N SER A 7 1.32 7.17 -3.20
CA SER A 7 2.54 7.94 -2.99
C SER A 7 3.06 8.43 -4.35
N SER A 8 3.84 9.51 -4.37
CA SER A 8 4.46 10.09 -5.56
C SER A 8 5.94 10.34 -5.30
N PHE A 9 6.80 10.10 -6.30
CA PHE A 9 8.25 10.22 -6.18
C PHE A 9 8.80 11.24 -7.19
N TYR A 10 9.84 11.98 -6.80
CA TYR A 10 10.61 12.88 -7.67
C TYR A 10 12.11 12.68 -7.40
N GLU A 11 12.89 12.40 -8.44
CA GLU A 11 14.36 12.25 -8.40
C GLU A 11 14.95 11.21 -7.42
N ALA A 12 14.16 10.28 -6.89
CA ALA A 12 14.67 9.22 -6.00
C ALA A 12 15.62 8.25 -6.73
N GLN A 13 16.70 7.84 -6.06
CA GLN A 13 17.62 6.84 -6.60
C GLN A 13 16.90 5.49 -6.76
N THR A 14 17.16 4.76 -7.85
CA THR A 14 16.43 3.53 -8.20
C THR A 14 16.37 2.49 -7.07
N GLY A 15 17.39 2.43 -6.21
CA GLY A 15 17.40 1.53 -5.05
C GLY A 15 16.40 1.91 -3.95
N GLU A 16 16.27 3.21 -3.65
CA GLU A 16 15.31 3.73 -2.66
C GLU A 16 13.87 3.56 -3.14
N PHE A 17 13.63 3.84 -4.43
CA PHE A 17 12.32 3.63 -5.07
C PHE A 17 11.84 2.17 -4.96
N ILE A 18 12.73 1.19 -5.14
CA ILE A 18 12.36 -0.23 -5.06
C ILE A 18 12.03 -0.65 -3.62
N LEU A 19 12.80 -0.17 -2.63
CA LEU A 19 12.54 -0.45 -1.21
C LEU A 19 11.19 0.12 -0.77
N GLU A 20 10.86 1.35 -1.17
CA GLU A 20 9.59 1.99 -0.85
C GLU A 20 8.39 1.30 -1.51
N VAL A 21 8.54 0.75 -2.73
CA VAL A 21 7.47 -0.01 -3.39
C VAL A 21 7.13 -1.30 -2.61
N ASP A 22 8.11 -2.00 -2.05
CA ASP A 22 7.88 -3.19 -1.23
C ASP A 22 7.14 -2.83 0.08
N GLU A 23 7.52 -1.71 0.71
CA GLU A 23 6.80 -1.20 1.88
C GLU A 23 5.35 -0.81 1.55
N LEU A 24 5.14 -0.15 0.41
CA LEU A 24 3.81 0.24 -0.05
C LEU A 24 2.95 -1.00 -0.35
N LEU A 25 3.54 -2.06 -0.90
CA LEU A 25 2.88 -3.35 -1.11
C LEU A 25 2.51 -4.04 0.20
N LYS A 26 3.41 -4.04 1.20
CA LYS A 26 3.12 -4.56 2.55
C LYS A 26 1.99 -3.78 3.22
N LEU A 27 2.01 -2.45 3.12
CA LEU A 27 0.97 -1.58 3.65
C LEU A 27 -0.39 -1.86 3.01
N ARG A 28 -0.43 -1.94 1.66
CA ARG A 28 -1.65 -2.28 0.91
C ARG A 28 -2.22 -3.62 1.39
N LYS A 29 -1.40 -4.67 1.46
CA LYS A 29 -1.83 -6.01 1.91
C LYS A 29 -2.39 -5.98 3.34
N SER A 30 -1.72 -5.25 4.24
CA SER A 30 -2.15 -5.12 5.64
C SER A 30 -3.50 -4.41 5.77
N LEU A 31 -3.66 -3.27 5.09
CA LEU A 31 -4.93 -2.51 5.09
C LEU A 31 -6.07 -3.30 4.47
N THR A 32 -5.79 -3.99 3.36
CA THR A 32 -6.72 -4.91 2.71
C THR A 32 -7.20 -5.99 3.70
N ARG A 33 -6.30 -6.64 4.44
CA ARG A 33 -6.66 -7.65 5.44
C ARG A 33 -7.56 -7.06 6.53
N VAL A 34 -7.23 -5.88 7.03
CA VAL A 34 -8.04 -5.19 8.03
C VAL A 34 -9.42 -4.82 7.48
N TYR A 35 -9.50 -4.33 6.24
CA TYR A 35 -10.77 -4.00 5.58
C TYR A 35 -11.70 -5.21 5.48
N VAL A 36 -11.19 -6.35 4.99
CA VAL A 36 -11.95 -7.59 4.91
C VAL A 36 -12.43 -8.02 6.30
N GLN A 37 -11.54 -8.00 7.30
CA GLN A 37 -11.89 -8.39 8.67
C GLN A 37 -12.95 -7.49 9.31
N LYS A 38 -12.89 -6.18 9.07
CA LYS A 38 -13.79 -5.21 9.70
C LYS A 38 -15.14 -5.09 8.98
N THR A 39 -15.17 -5.37 7.68
CA THR A 39 -16.39 -5.17 6.87
C THR A 39 -17.06 -6.48 6.45
N GLY A 40 -16.35 -7.62 6.53
CA GLY A 40 -16.80 -8.90 6.00
C GLY A 40 -16.91 -8.94 4.47
N LYS A 41 -16.53 -7.86 3.77
CA LYS A 41 -16.60 -7.78 2.31
C LYS A 41 -15.38 -8.47 1.69
N PRO A 42 -15.57 -9.33 0.68
CA PRO A 42 -14.46 -9.88 -0.09
C PRO A 42 -13.75 -8.76 -0.88
N LEU A 43 -12.51 -9.03 -1.30
CA LEU A 43 -11.68 -8.12 -2.08
C LEU A 43 -12.08 -8.08 -3.56
#